data_AF-A0A2A3MQC9-F1
#
_entry.id   AF-A0A2A3MQC9-F1
#
_cell.length_a   1.000
_cell.length_b   1.000
_cell.length_c   1.000
_cell.angle_alpha   90.00
_cell.angle_beta   90.00
_cell.angle_gamma   90.00
#
_symmetry.space_group_name_H-M   'P 1'
#
loop_
_entity.id
_entity.type
_entity.pdbx_description
1 polymer ?
#
loop_
_entity_poly.entity_id
_entity_poly.type
_entity_poly.pdbx_seq_one_letter_code
_entity_poly.pdbx_strand_id
1 'polypeptide(L)'
;MQNVVMISFETEAANGLRELADRLSRVEAGANAHYEIGLATLTDERKKSLRDDLALNLTASKTALYSISLPDADPATVHEAMTSARDDKLDQRCYSRVLPLPHHPSPVLYVGSSRDLWQRLMEHLGYGPKKTYSLHLRHWAADLGRVRIDVRFYAPSTEKTVLCALEDHLAAKLVPLFGRRGSV
;
A
#
# COMPACT_ATOMS: atom_id res chain seq x y z
N MET A 1 19.10 -20.29 45.67
CA MET A 1 17.83 -19.70 45.20
C MET A 1 18.20 -18.66 44.15
N GLN A 2 17.93 -18.93 42.87
CA GLN A 2 18.21 -17.95 41.81
C GLN A 2 17.08 -16.92 41.81
N ASN A 3 17.43 -15.65 42.09
CA ASN A 3 16.55 -14.52 41.90
C ASN A 3 16.28 -14.35 40.40
N VAL A 4 15.10 -14.75 39.96
CA VAL A 4 14.61 -14.38 38.63
C VAL A 4 14.17 -12.93 38.72
N VAL A 5 14.99 -12.01 38.18
CA VAL A 5 14.59 -10.62 38.02
C VAL A 5 13.49 -10.59 36.97
N MET A 6 12.24 -10.39 37.40
CA MET A 6 11.14 -10.12 36.49
C MET A 6 11.40 -8.79 35.78
N ILE A 7 11.66 -8.86 34.48
CA ILE A 7 11.71 -7.68 33.61
C ILE A 7 10.29 -7.11 33.48
N SER A 8 10.13 -5.79 33.55
CA SER A 8 8.81 -5.17 33.37
C SER A 8 8.36 -5.27 31.91
N PHE A 9 7.04 -5.26 31.68
CA PHE A 9 6.45 -5.28 30.35
C PHE A 9 6.98 -4.14 29.45
N GLU A 10 7.10 -2.93 30.01
CA GLU A 10 7.61 -1.75 29.28
C GLU A 10 9.07 -1.93 28.88
N THR A 11 9.86 -2.58 29.73
CA THR A 11 11.28 -2.86 29.45
C THR A 11 11.41 -3.90 28.34
N GLU A 12 10.57 -4.94 28.34
CA GLU A 12 10.50 -5.93 27.27
C GLU A 12 10.09 -5.28 25.94
N ALA A 13 9.04 -4.45 25.94
CA ALA A 13 8.60 -3.71 24.76
C ALA A 13 9.70 -2.79 24.20
N ALA A 14 10.40 -2.05 25.08
CA ALA A 14 11.51 -1.20 24.68
C ALA A 14 12.67 -2.00 24.06
N ASN A 15 12.99 -3.17 24.61
CA ASN A 15 14.01 -4.06 24.05
C ASN A 15 13.60 -4.57 22.66
N GLY A 16 12.35 -5.01 22.50
CA GLY A 16 11.83 -5.45 21.21
C GLY A 16 11.88 -4.35 20.13
N LEU A 17 11.59 -3.09 20.50
CA LEU A 17 11.72 -1.95 19.59
C LEU A 17 13.19 -1.67 19.21
N ARG A 18 14.14 -1.81 20.14
CA ARG A 18 15.57 -1.66 19.84
C ARG A 18 16.07 -2.75 18.89
N GLU A 19 15.65 -4.00 19.09
CA GLU A 19 15.97 -5.11 18.19
C GLU A 19 15.35 -4.92 16.80
N LEU A 20 14.13 -4.39 16.73
CA LEU A 20 13.52 -4.01 15.46
C LEU A 20 14.30 -2.89 14.76
N ALA A 21 14.74 -1.87 15.50
CA ALA A 21 15.55 -0.79 14.97
C ALA A 21 16.90 -1.29 14.42
N ASP A 22 17.59 -2.18 15.15
CA ASP A 22 18.83 -2.81 14.68
C ASP A 22 18.59 -3.59 13.38
N ARG A 23 17.53 -4.40 13.30
CA ARG A 23 17.16 -5.10 12.06
C ARG A 23 16.86 -4.14 10.92
N LEU A 24 16.08 -3.08 11.15
CA LEU A 24 15.78 -2.05 10.15
C LEU A 24 17.05 -1.40 9.59
N SER A 25 18.05 -1.15 10.44
CA SER A 25 19.31 -0.53 10.02
C SER A 25 20.14 -1.38 9.04
N ARG A 26 19.87 -2.69 8.99
CA ARG A 26 20.56 -3.66 8.13
C ARG A 26 19.80 -3.98 6.85
N VAL A 27 18.60 -3.43 6.67
CA VAL A 27 17.78 -3.70 5.50
C VAL A 27 18.33 -2.92 4.31
N GLU A 28 18.67 -3.64 3.27
CA GLU A 28 19.05 -3.05 1.99
C GLU A 28 17.84 -3.06 1.05
N ALA A 29 17.47 -1.88 0.57
CA ALA A 29 16.50 -1.77 -0.52
C ALA A 29 17.16 -2.28 -1.82
N GLY A 30 16.42 -3.11 -2.55
CA GLY A 30 16.78 -3.51 -3.90
C GLY A 30 16.42 -2.42 -4.92
N ALA A 31 16.02 -2.86 -6.11
CA ALA A 31 15.59 -1.95 -7.17
C ALA A 31 14.34 -1.15 -6.77
N ASN A 32 14.21 0.03 -7.36
CA ASN A 32 12.97 0.81 -7.33
C ASN A 32 12.30 0.74 -8.71
N ALA A 33 10.98 0.86 -8.73
CA ALA A 33 10.22 0.99 -9.96
C ALA A 33 9.16 2.08 -9.80
N HIS A 34 8.80 2.67 -10.94
CA HIS A 34 7.84 3.76 -11.03
C HIS A 34 6.94 3.53 -12.23
N TYR A 35 5.63 3.69 -12.03
CA TYR A 35 4.63 3.45 -13.06
C TYR A 35 3.58 4.54 -13.07
N GLU A 36 3.16 4.94 -14.27
CA GLU A 36 2.03 5.82 -14.46
C GLU A 36 1.04 5.18 -15.43
N ILE A 37 -0.24 5.15 -15.06
CA ILE A 37 -1.30 4.52 -15.84
C ILE A 37 -2.48 5.49 -15.92
N GLY A 38 -2.98 5.78 -17.12
CA GLY A 38 -4.23 6.53 -17.28
C GLY A 38 -5.42 5.70 -16.80
N LEU A 39 -6.18 6.21 -15.84
CA LEU A 39 -7.31 5.47 -15.25
C LEU A 39 -8.41 5.17 -16.27
N ALA A 40 -8.66 6.09 -17.20
CA ALA A 40 -9.58 5.88 -18.31
C ALA A 40 -9.20 4.70 -19.23
N THR A 41 -7.94 4.25 -19.18
CA THR A 41 -7.47 3.10 -19.98
C THR A 41 -7.71 1.76 -19.31
N LEU A 42 -8.15 1.72 -18.05
CA LEU A 42 -8.32 0.48 -17.27
C LEU A 42 -9.57 -0.33 -17.67
N THR A 43 -9.57 -0.83 -18.91
CA THR A 43 -10.60 -1.72 -19.46
C THR A 43 -10.20 -3.19 -19.31
N ASP A 44 -11.11 -4.12 -19.61
CA ASP A 44 -10.81 -5.55 -19.56
C ASP A 44 -9.81 -5.98 -20.64
N GLU A 45 -9.80 -5.30 -21.79
CA GLU A 45 -8.83 -5.49 -22.87
C GLU A 45 -7.43 -5.08 -22.41
N ARG A 46 -7.33 -3.94 -21.70
CA ARG A 46 -6.06 -3.40 -21.19
C ARG A 46 -5.39 -4.29 -20.16
N LYS A 47 -6.15 -5.12 -19.43
CA LYS A 47 -5.62 -6.05 -18.41
C LYS A 47 -4.50 -6.95 -18.96
N LYS A 48 -4.62 -7.39 -20.22
CA LYS A 48 -3.65 -8.31 -20.83
C LYS A 48 -2.30 -7.63 -21.06
N SER A 49 -2.30 -6.43 -21.65
CA SER A 49 -1.06 -5.70 -21.94
C SER A 49 -0.43 -5.07 -20.70
N LEU A 50 -1.23 -4.76 -19.66
CA LEU A 50 -0.74 -4.14 -18.42
C LEU A 50 0.38 -4.93 -17.75
N ARG A 51 0.39 -6.26 -17.91
CA ARG A 51 1.46 -7.10 -17.35
C ARG A 51 2.80 -6.82 -18.01
N ASP A 52 2.77 -6.66 -19.32
CA ASP A 52 3.95 -6.39 -20.13
C ASP A 52 4.39 -4.93 -19.97
N ASP A 53 3.42 -3.99 -19.93
CA ASP A 53 3.65 -2.55 -19.75
C ASP A 53 4.27 -2.23 -18.39
N LEU A 54 3.80 -2.91 -17.33
CA LEU A 54 4.40 -2.75 -16.01
C LEU A 54 5.79 -3.39 -15.94
N ALA A 55 6.22 -4.12 -16.99
CA ALA A 55 7.56 -4.69 -17.19
C ALA A 55 8.18 -5.19 -15.88
N LEU A 56 7.33 -5.72 -15.00
CA LEU A 56 7.75 -6.09 -13.66
C LEU A 56 8.61 -7.31 -13.94
N ASN A 57 9.94 -7.14 -13.86
CA ASN A 57 10.89 -8.23 -13.80
C ASN A 57 10.66 -8.97 -12.47
N LEU A 58 9.50 -9.63 -12.34
CA LEU A 58 9.04 -10.50 -11.25
C LEU A 58 9.77 -11.84 -11.28
N THR A 59 10.87 -11.93 -12.02
CA THR A 59 11.68 -13.15 -12.19
C THR A 59 12.28 -13.62 -10.87
N ALA A 60 12.17 -12.83 -9.79
CA ALA A 60 12.21 -13.34 -8.43
C ALA A 60 10.97 -12.84 -7.67
N SER A 61 10.38 -13.70 -6.84
CA SER A 61 9.34 -13.33 -5.86
C SER A 61 9.91 -12.29 -4.90
N LYS A 62 9.79 -11.01 -5.26
CA LYS A 62 10.35 -9.90 -4.50
C LYS A 62 9.25 -9.34 -3.62
N THR A 63 9.52 -9.38 -2.33
CA THR A 63 8.84 -8.56 -1.35
C THR A 63 8.92 -7.09 -1.78
N ALA A 64 7.82 -6.37 -1.74
CA ALA A 64 7.74 -4.98 -2.18
C ALA A 64 7.04 -4.12 -1.11
N LEU A 65 7.49 -2.88 -0.99
CA LEU A 65 6.77 -1.78 -0.37
C LEU A 65 6.36 -0.82 -1.48
N TYR A 66 5.12 -0.36 -1.50
CA TYR A 66 4.61 0.49 -2.57
C TYR A 66 3.65 1.57 -2.06
N SER A 67 3.55 2.64 -2.84
CA SER A 67 2.52 3.67 -2.69
C SER A 67 1.76 3.86 -3.99
N ILE A 68 0.47 4.15 -3.87
CA ILE A 68 -0.43 4.47 -4.99
C ILE A 68 -0.90 5.91 -4.78
N SER A 69 -0.82 6.74 -5.81
CA SER A 69 -1.18 8.16 -5.75
C SER A 69 -1.92 8.63 -7.01
N LEU A 70 -2.68 9.72 -6.87
CA LEU A 70 -3.26 10.48 -7.98
C LEU A 70 -2.70 11.91 -7.94
N PRO A 71 -1.52 12.15 -8.55
CA PRO A 71 -0.85 13.45 -8.45
C PRO A 71 -1.61 14.58 -9.16
N ASP A 72 -2.43 14.24 -10.15
CA ASP A 72 -3.14 15.21 -11.00
C ASP A 72 -4.57 15.50 -10.50
N ALA A 73 -5.04 14.81 -9.44
CA ALA A 73 -6.40 14.93 -8.93
C ALA A 73 -6.44 15.69 -7.60
N ASP A 74 -7.49 16.47 -7.39
CA ASP A 74 -7.73 17.13 -6.10
C ASP A 74 -8.01 16.08 -5.00
N PRO A 75 -7.21 16.03 -3.92
CA PRO A 75 -7.36 14.99 -2.89
C PRO A 75 -8.73 14.97 -2.19
N ALA A 76 -9.40 16.12 -2.05
CA ALA A 76 -10.73 16.17 -1.43
C ALA A 76 -11.78 15.52 -2.34
N THR A 77 -11.73 15.83 -3.64
CA THR A 77 -12.58 15.19 -4.68
C THR A 77 -12.35 13.68 -4.72
N VAL A 78 -11.09 13.24 -4.66
CA VAL A 78 -10.75 11.81 -4.63
C VAL A 78 -11.31 11.13 -3.37
N HIS A 79 -11.18 11.79 -2.22
CA HIS A 79 -11.68 11.29 -0.94
C HIS A 79 -13.20 11.12 -0.94
N GLU A 80 -13.92 12.13 -1.46
CA GLU A 80 -15.38 12.08 -1.62
C GLU A 80 -15.80 10.94 -2.55
N ALA A 81 -15.21 10.84 -3.75
CA ALA A 81 -15.57 9.82 -4.73
C ALA A 81 -15.41 8.39 -4.20
N MET A 82 -14.29 8.09 -3.52
CA MET A 82 -14.08 6.78 -2.89
C MET A 82 -15.03 6.53 -1.72
N THR A 83 -15.38 7.58 -0.96
CA THR A 83 -16.34 7.48 0.15
C THR A 83 -17.71 7.10 -0.38
N SER A 84 -18.20 7.78 -1.41
CA SER A 84 -19.45 7.44 -2.10
C SER A 84 -19.43 6.01 -2.64
N ALA A 85 -18.37 5.63 -3.38
CA ALA A 85 -18.24 4.27 -3.92
C ALA A 85 -18.30 3.19 -2.84
N ARG A 86 -17.70 3.43 -1.67
CA ARG A 86 -17.74 2.52 -0.53
C ARG A 86 -19.12 2.46 0.10
N ASP A 87 -19.72 3.60 0.41
CA ASP A 87 -20.97 3.69 1.18
C ASP A 87 -22.16 3.17 0.35
N ASP A 88 -22.16 3.45 -0.95
CA ASP A 88 -23.14 2.91 -1.92
C ASP A 88 -22.86 1.45 -2.28
N LYS A 89 -21.73 0.89 -1.83
CA LYS A 89 -21.25 -0.44 -2.20
C LYS A 89 -21.24 -0.63 -3.71
N LEU A 90 -20.68 0.34 -4.43
CA LEU A 90 -20.61 0.34 -5.90
C LEU A 90 -20.07 -1.01 -6.41
N ASP A 91 -20.82 -1.63 -7.32
CA ASP A 91 -20.58 -2.97 -7.86
C ASP A 91 -20.49 -4.12 -6.84
N GLN A 92 -20.99 -3.90 -5.62
CA GLN A 92 -20.92 -4.82 -4.48
C GLN A 92 -19.48 -5.15 -4.05
N ARG A 93 -18.57 -4.19 -4.20
CA ARG A 93 -17.14 -4.34 -3.87
C ARG A 93 -16.80 -3.95 -2.44
N CYS A 94 -15.79 -4.61 -1.89
CA CYS A 94 -15.16 -4.27 -0.62
C CYS A 94 -14.04 -3.27 -0.88
N TYR A 95 -14.29 -2.01 -0.54
CA TYR A 95 -13.34 -0.91 -0.71
C TYR A 95 -12.44 -0.76 0.52
N SER A 96 -11.20 -0.32 0.32
CA SER A 96 -10.28 0.04 1.39
C SER A 96 -10.93 1.01 2.39
N ARG A 97 -10.54 0.90 3.66
CA ARG A 97 -11.01 1.83 4.70
C ARG A 97 -10.67 3.27 4.31
N VAL A 98 -11.61 4.18 4.48
CA VAL A 98 -11.39 5.61 4.29
C VAL A 98 -10.88 6.21 5.59
N LEU A 99 -9.80 6.96 5.51
CA LEU A 99 -9.21 7.66 6.65
C LEU A 99 -9.77 9.08 6.73
N PRO A 100 -9.77 9.71 7.92
CA PRO A 100 -10.12 11.12 8.04
C PRO A 100 -9.27 11.99 7.11
N LEU A 101 -9.92 12.84 6.32
CA LEU A 101 -9.25 13.79 5.44
C LEU A 101 -8.48 14.81 6.31
N PRO A 102 -7.14 14.92 6.17
CA PRO A 102 -6.37 15.89 6.94
C PRO A 102 -6.52 17.31 6.37
N HIS A 103 -6.18 18.33 7.15
CA HIS A 103 -6.22 19.74 6.71
C HIS A 103 -5.37 20.01 5.46
N HIS A 104 -4.26 19.29 5.32
CA HIS A 104 -3.39 19.34 4.14
C HIS A 104 -3.32 17.93 3.54
N PRO A 105 -4.26 17.57 2.66
CA PRO A 105 -4.33 16.23 2.10
C PRO A 105 -3.23 15.96 1.09
N SER A 106 -2.70 14.75 1.15
CA SER A 106 -1.70 14.21 0.23
C SER A 106 -2.38 13.60 -0.99
N PRO A 107 -1.76 13.63 -2.18
CA PRO A 107 -2.25 12.90 -3.36
C PRO A 107 -2.10 11.37 -3.22
N VAL A 108 -1.47 10.90 -2.13
CA VAL A 108 -1.26 9.46 -1.88
C VAL A 108 -2.56 8.82 -1.39
N LEU A 109 -2.99 7.79 -2.12
CA LEU A 109 -4.22 7.05 -1.83
C LEU A 109 -3.98 5.93 -0.84
N TYR A 110 -2.88 5.19 -1.02
CA TYR A 110 -2.63 3.95 -0.29
C TYR A 110 -1.13 3.67 -0.20
N VAL A 111 -0.73 3.09 0.92
CA VAL A 111 0.59 2.52 1.15
C VAL A 111 0.40 1.07 1.57
N GLY A 112 1.24 0.18 1.07
CA GLY A 112 1.19 -1.23 1.48
C GLY A 112 2.47 -1.98 1.14
N SER A 113 2.61 -3.16 1.71
CA SER A 113 3.61 -4.15 1.36
C SER A 113 2.98 -5.41 0.76
N SER A 114 3.73 -6.15 -0.07
CA SER A 114 3.26 -7.41 -0.64
C SER A 114 4.41 -8.35 -0.97
N ARG A 115 4.14 -9.66 -0.92
CA ARG A 115 5.00 -10.70 -1.52
C ARG A 115 4.56 -11.06 -2.94
N ASP A 116 3.31 -10.74 -3.30
CA ASP A 116 2.80 -10.82 -4.67
C ASP A 116 2.30 -9.43 -5.05
N LEU A 117 3.23 -8.60 -5.54
CA LEU A 117 2.93 -7.22 -5.92
C LEU A 117 1.93 -7.19 -7.07
N TRP A 118 2.09 -8.07 -8.07
CA TRP A 118 1.21 -8.09 -9.24
C TRP A 118 -0.24 -8.33 -8.84
N GLN A 119 -0.51 -9.36 -8.04
CA GLN A 119 -1.85 -9.63 -7.56
C GLN A 119 -2.42 -8.43 -6.79
N ARG A 120 -1.64 -7.84 -5.87
CA ARG A 120 -2.10 -6.66 -5.10
C ARG A 120 -2.39 -5.45 -5.97
N LEU A 121 -1.55 -5.15 -6.95
CA LEU A 121 -1.80 -4.07 -7.88
C LEU A 121 -3.05 -4.34 -8.72
N MET A 122 -3.27 -5.57 -9.19
CA MET A 122 -4.50 -5.92 -9.92
C MET A 122 -5.76 -5.75 -9.08
N GLU A 123 -5.71 -6.08 -7.79
CA GLU A 123 -6.80 -5.81 -6.86
C GLU A 123 -7.05 -4.29 -6.75
N HIS A 124 -6.01 -3.50 -6.48
CA HIS A 124 -6.14 -2.04 -6.38
C HIS A 124 -6.61 -1.35 -7.67
N LEU A 125 -6.15 -1.79 -8.84
CA LEU A 125 -6.61 -1.28 -10.13
C LEU A 125 -8.05 -1.74 -10.46
N GLY A 126 -8.61 -2.70 -9.71
CA GLY A 126 -10.00 -3.14 -9.81
C GLY A 126 -10.24 -4.36 -10.70
N TYR A 127 -9.20 -5.12 -11.02
CA TYR A 127 -9.28 -6.42 -11.71
C TYR A 127 -9.37 -7.61 -10.75
N GLY A 128 -9.29 -7.37 -9.44
CA GLY A 128 -9.39 -8.38 -8.40
C GLY A 128 -10.83 -8.74 -8.00
N PRO A 129 -10.98 -9.74 -7.11
CA PRO A 129 -12.29 -10.18 -6.60
C PRO A 129 -13.03 -9.06 -5.87
N LYS A 130 -14.35 -9.01 -6.00
CA LYS A 130 -15.20 -8.00 -5.32
C LYS A 130 -15.06 -8.03 -3.80
N LYS A 131 -14.78 -9.18 -3.20
CA LYS A 131 -14.68 -9.34 -1.74
C LYS A 131 -13.31 -9.00 -1.16
N THR A 132 -12.32 -8.71 -1.99
CA THR A 132 -11.00 -8.28 -1.52
C THR A 132 -11.02 -6.79 -1.22
N TYR A 133 -10.67 -6.42 0.01
CA TYR A 133 -10.51 -5.01 0.41
C TYR A 133 -9.33 -4.37 -0.34
N SER A 134 -9.65 -3.47 -1.26
CA SER A 134 -8.67 -2.74 -2.08
C SER A 134 -9.26 -1.43 -2.61
N LEU A 135 -8.49 -0.68 -3.40
CA LEU A 135 -8.96 0.59 -3.96
C LEU A 135 -9.99 0.42 -5.08
N HIS A 136 -9.91 -0.66 -5.87
CA HIS A 136 -10.78 -0.91 -7.03
C HIS A 136 -10.92 0.30 -7.99
N LEU A 137 -9.81 0.96 -8.32
CA LEU A 137 -9.78 2.28 -8.99
C LEU A 137 -10.61 2.38 -10.28
N ARG A 138 -10.58 1.37 -11.16
CA ARG A 138 -11.33 1.44 -12.43
C ARG A 138 -12.85 1.59 -12.26
N HIS A 139 -13.40 1.29 -11.08
CA HIS A 139 -14.84 1.30 -10.83
C HIS A 139 -15.39 2.68 -10.45
N TRP A 140 -14.54 3.59 -9.97
CA TRP A 140 -14.98 4.91 -9.50
C TRP A 140 -14.06 6.07 -9.88
N ALA A 141 -12.82 5.80 -10.28
CA ALA A 141 -11.79 6.82 -10.50
C ALA A 141 -11.46 7.05 -11.98
N ALA A 142 -12.21 6.49 -12.93
CA ALA A 142 -11.85 6.47 -14.35
C ALA A 142 -11.46 7.86 -14.92
N ASP A 143 -12.14 8.92 -14.47
CA ASP A 143 -11.94 10.29 -14.94
C ASP A 143 -10.99 11.12 -14.06
N LEU A 144 -10.35 10.51 -13.05
CA LEU A 144 -9.44 11.20 -12.11
C LEU A 144 -7.98 11.24 -12.59
N GLY A 145 -7.75 11.11 -13.90
CA GLY A 145 -6.44 11.26 -14.52
C GLY A 145 -5.56 10.00 -14.47
N ARG A 146 -4.30 10.15 -14.05
CA ARG A 146 -3.31 9.07 -14.01
C ARG A 146 -3.04 8.61 -12.60
N VAL A 147 -3.03 7.30 -12.39
CA VAL A 147 -2.50 6.70 -11.18
C VAL A 147 -0.99 6.54 -11.30
N ARG A 148 -0.28 6.96 -10.25
CA ARG A 148 1.15 6.76 -10.07
C ARG A 148 1.40 5.70 -9.01
N ILE A 149 2.28 4.75 -9.31
CA ILE A 149 2.68 3.65 -8.42
C ILE A 149 4.19 3.69 -8.26
N ASP A 150 4.65 3.93 -7.04
CA ASP A 150 6.05 3.86 -6.66
C ASP A 150 6.31 2.58 -5.86
N VAL A 151 7.38 1.87 -6.21
CA VAL A 151 7.69 0.55 -5.64
C VAL A 151 9.15 0.50 -5.21
N ARG A 152 9.40 -0.04 -4.02
CA ARG A 152 10.71 -0.44 -3.53
C ARG A 152 10.72 -1.94 -3.29
N PHE A 153 11.66 -2.64 -3.92
CA PHE A 153 11.81 -4.08 -3.73
C PHE A 153 12.77 -4.38 -2.59
N TYR A 154 12.53 -5.49 -1.90
CA TYR A 154 13.37 -6.03 -0.83
C TYR A 154 13.66 -7.50 -1.09
N ALA A 155 14.62 -8.05 -0.34
CA ALA A 155 14.92 -9.46 -0.40
C ALA A 155 13.67 -10.29 -0.03
N PRO A 156 13.48 -11.48 -0.63
CA PRO A 156 12.38 -12.38 -0.24
C PRO A 156 12.46 -12.80 1.23
N SER A 157 13.66 -12.80 1.80
CA SER A 157 13.97 -13.11 3.20
C SER A 157 13.66 -11.96 4.16
N THR A 158 13.29 -10.76 3.68
CA THR A 158 12.96 -9.64 4.57
C THR A 158 11.77 -9.99 5.46
N GLU A 159 11.98 -9.87 6.76
CA GLU A 159 11.01 -10.24 7.78
C GLU A 159 9.73 -9.39 7.72
N LYS A 160 8.60 -9.99 8.06
CA LYS A 160 7.29 -9.31 8.03
C LYS A 160 7.24 -8.12 8.98
N THR A 161 7.78 -8.24 10.19
CA THR A 161 7.81 -7.17 11.20
C THR A 161 8.57 -5.94 10.71
N VAL A 162 9.70 -6.18 10.02
CA VAL A 162 10.50 -5.13 9.38
C VAL A 162 9.71 -4.46 8.26
N LEU A 163 9.03 -5.22 7.40
CA LEU A 163 8.18 -4.64 6.35
C LEU A 163 7.03 -3.82 6.91
N CYS A 164 6.38 -4.30 7.97
CA CYS A 164 5.31 -3.56 8.64
C CYS A 164 5.85 -2.23 9.20
N ALA A 165 7.02 -2.23 9.83
CA ALA A 165 7.63 -1.00 10.34
C ALA A 165 7.99 -0.01 9.21
N LEU A 166 8.50 -0.51 8.08
CA LEU A 166 8.76 0.31 6.89
C LEU A 166 7.47 0.85 6.27
N GLU A 167 6.41 0.04 6.23
CA GLU A 167 5.07 0.41 5.75
C GLU A 167 4.45 1.49 6.63
N ASP A 168 4.48 1.32 7.95
CA ASP A 168 3.96 2.29 8.91
C ASP A 168 4.75 3.61 8.84
N HIS A 169 6.07 3.56 8.74
CA HIS A 169 6.90 4.76 8.55
C HIS A 169 6.54 5.48 7.25
N LEU A 170 6.40 4.74 6.15
CA LEU A 170 6.04 5.32 4.86
C LEU A 170 4.61 5.91 4.88
N ALA A 171 3.66 5.23 5.51
CA ALA A 171 2.30 5.73 5.68
C ALA A 171 2.25 6.99 6.56
N ALA A 172 3.02 7.04 7.65
CA ALA A 172 3.13 8.23 8.50
C ALA A 172 3.72 9.42 7.72
N LYS A 173 4.70 9.17 6.85
CA LYS A 173 5.34 10.20 6.01
C LYS A 173 4.42 10.70 4.88
N LEU A 174 3.72 9.78 4.21
CA LEU A 174 2.93 10.09 3.02
C LEU A 174 1.48 10.45 3.29
N VAL A 175 0.99 10.13 4.49
CA VAL A 175 -0.37 10.44 4.97
C VAL A 175 -1.44 9.99 3.95
N PRO A 176 -1.53 8.67 3.65
CA PRO A 176 -2.47 8.19 2.63
C PRO A 176 -3.92 8.48 3.00
N LEU A 177 -4.77 8.66 1.99
CA LEU A 177 -6.21 8.89 2.19
C LEU A 177 -6.99 7.62 2.57
N PHE A 178 -6.49 6.45 2.19
CA PHE A 178 -7.17 5.16 2.36
C PHE A 178 -6.21 4.07 2.87
N GLY A 179 -6.79 2.98 3.38
CA GLY A 179 -6.05 1.82 3.87
C GLY A 179 -6.12 1.67 5.40
N ARG A 180 -5.11 1.03 5.98
CA ARG A 180 -5.02 0.86 7.44
C ARG A 180 -4.30 2.05 8.07
N ARG A 181 -4.76 2.46 9.26
CA ARG A 181 -3.95 3.23 10.21
C ARG A 181 -3.49 2.27 11.30
N GLY A 182 -2.17 2.18 11.50
CA GLY A 182 -1.52 1.47 12.60
C GLY A 182 -1.75 -0.03 12.60
N SER A 183 -0.73 -0.81 12.23
CA SER A 183 -0.75 -2.28 12.39
C SER A 183 0.16 -2.77 13.53
N VAL A 184 0.71 -1.86 14.32
CA VAL A 184 1.66 -2.14 15.40
C VAL A 184 1.19 -1.46 16.67
#